data_AF-A0A9D2HF64-F1
#
_entry.id   AF-A0A9D2HF64-F1
#
_cell.length_a   1.000
_cell.length_b   1.000
_cell.length_c   1.000
_cell.angle_alpha   90.00
_cell.angle_beta   90.00
_cell.angle_gamma   90.00
#
_symmetry.space_group_name_H-M   'P 1'
#
loop_
_entity.id
_entity.type
_entity.pdbx_description
1 polymer ?
#
loop_
_entity_poly.entity_id
_entity_poly.type
_entity_poly.pdbx_seq_one_letter_code
_entity_poly.pdbx_strand_id
1 'polypeptide(L)'
;MFFGLHFISDTGQVCQVAVNTTTCHVFLRATINGAWSSWRRVDVERNADGTLAERVAEAAEAQRAGVAMRLQNPMRLALTGDAVGTVSFDGSQNVEMNVSLPALEDILNRLKTLEDASQNGR
;
A
#
# COMPACT_ATOMS: atom_id res chain seq x y z
N MET A 1 14.55 -24.89 26.42
CA MET A 1 14.01 -26.27 26.55
C MET A 1 12.70 -26.31 25.77
N PHE A 2 12.32 -27.42 25.15
CA PHE A 2 11.04 -27.53 24.42
C PHE A 2 10.12 -28.50 25.15
N PHE A 3 8.88 -28.08 25.39
CA PHE A 3 7.80 -28.94 25.90
C PHE A 3 6.72 -29.01 24.83
N GLY A 4 6.12 -30.19 24.60
CA GLY A 4 5.17 -30.35 23.50
C GLY A 4 4.17 -31.50 23.63
N LEU A 5 3.14 -31.42 22.79
CA LEU A 5 2.06 -32.41 22.67
C LEU A 5 2.14 -33.08 21.28
N HIS A 6 1.91 -34.39 21.22
CA HIS A 6 1.91 -35.17 19.98
C HIS A 6 0.49 -35.65 19.69
N PHE A 7 0.01 -35.40 18.47
CA PHE A 7 -1.28 -35.86 17.98
C PHE A 7 -1.07 -36.72 16.74
N ILE A 8 -1.80 -37.81 16.61
CA ILE A 8 -1.77 -38.70 15.44
C ILE A 8 -3.11 -38.56 14.73
N SER A 9 -3.11 -38.25 13.44
CA SER A 9 -4.32 -38.20 12.63
C SER A 9 -4.87 -39.60 12.37
N ASP A 10 -6.12 -39.66 11.93
CA ASP A 10 -6.78 -40.87 11.41
C ASP A 10 -6.04 -41.51 10.22
N THR A 11 -5.28 -40.70 9.48
CA THR A 11 -4.43 -41.09 8.35
C THR A 11 -3.01 -41.47 8.76
N GLY A 12 -2.70 -41.49 10.06
CA GLY A 12 -1.38 -41.87 10.60
C GLY A 12 -0.30 -40.78 10.51
N GLN A 13 -0.66 -39.56 10.11
CA GLN A 13 0.25 -38.42 10.15
C GLN A 13 0.37 -37.89 11.58
N VAL A 14 1.58 -37.47 11.97
CA VAL A 14 1.84 -36.95 13.32
C VAL A 14 1.95 -35.44 13.28
N CYS A 15 1.24 -34.76 14.15
CA CYS A 15 1.33 -33.32 14.41
C CYS A 15 1.97 -33.08 15.78
N GLN A 16 2.84 -32.07 15.88
CA GLN A 16 3.47 -31.66 17.12
C GLN A 16 3.28 -30.16 17.36
N VAL A 17 2.93 -29.83 18.60
CA VAL A 17 2.95 -28.46 19.13
C VAL A 17 4.07 -28.40 20.15
N ALA A 18 4.96 -27.42 20.04
CA ALA A 18 6.03 -27.19 21.01
C ALA A 18 6.10 -25.73 21.43
N VAL A 19 6.41 -25.49 22.71
CA VAL A 19 6.69 -24.16 23.24
C VAL A 19 8.17 -24.06 23.58
N ASN A 20 8.84 -23.03 23.08
CA ASN A 20 10.19 -22.69 23.52
C ASN A 20 10.10 -22.04 24.90
N THR A 21 10.68 -22.66 25.92
CA THR A 21 10.56 -22.20 27.31
C THR A 21 11.34 -20.91 27.61
N THR A 22 12.24 -20.47 26.73
CA THR A 22 13.03 -19.25 26.92
C THR A 22 12.35 -18.04 26.30
N THR A 23 11.80 -18.21 25.10
CA THR A 23 11.16 -17.11 24.35
C THR A 23 9.64 -17.16 24.40
N CYS A 24 9.07 -18.22 24.96
CA CYS A 24 7.63 -18.53 24.96
C CYS A 24 6.99 -18.62 23.57
N HIS A 25 7.80 -18.78 22.52
CA HIS A 25 7.28 -18.95 21.15
C HIS A 25 6.64 -20.33 20.96
N VAL A 26 5.60 -20.37 20.14
CA VAL A 26 4.83 -21.56 19.81
C VAL A 26 5.17 -22.03 18.41
N PHE A 27 5.56 -23.30 18.31
CA PHE A 27 5.94 -23.94 17.06
C PHE A 27 5.04 -25.13 16.76
N LEU A 28 4.77 -25.33 15.48
CA LEU A 28 4.06 -26.47 14.93
C LEU A 28 4.92 -27.17 13.89
N ARG A 29 4.79 -28.49 13.81
CA ARG A 29 5.21 -29.27 12.63
C ARG A 29 4.33 -30.49 12.46
N ALA A 30 4.32 -31.04 11.26
CA ALA A 30 3.60 -32.27 10.97
C ALA A 30 4.41 -33.19 10.06
N THR A 31 4.08 -34.48 10.03
CA THR A 31 4.56 -35.37 8.97
C THR A 31 3.70 -35.20 7.73
N ILE A 32 4.31 -34.80 6.62
CA ILE A 32 3.69 -34.73 5.30
C ILE A 32 4.24 -35.91 4.51
N ASN A 33 3.37 -36.80 4.04
CA ASN A 33 3.75 -38.04 3.33
C ASN A 33 4.81 -38.88 4.09
N GLY A 34 4.69 -38.95 5.41
CA GLY A 34 5.62 -39.69 6.28
C GLY A 34 6.94 -38.98 6.59
N ALA A 35 7.21 -37.81 6.00
CA ALA A 35 8.40 -37.01 6.29
C ALA A 35 8.04 -35.79 7.16
N TRP A 36 8.88 -35.46 8.14
CA TRP A 36 8.66 -34.29 8.99
C TRP A 36 8.82 -32.99 8.20
N SER A 37 7.86 -32.08 8.34
CA SER A 37 8.04 -30.68 7.98
C SER A 37 9.04 -30.01 8.92
N SER A 38 9.66 -28.93 8.46
CA SER A 38 10.38 -28.01 9.33
C SER A 38 9.45 -27.45 10.42
N TRP A 39 10.02 -27.08 11.57
CA TRP A 39 9.30 -26.35 12.60
C TRP A 39 8.88 -24.98 12.08
N ARG A 40 7.59 -24.67 12.22
CA ARG A 40 7.01 -23.37 11.86
C ARG A 40 6.52 -22.66 13.10
N ARG A 41 6.96 -21.41 13.30
CA ARG A 41 6.43 -20.53 14.35
C ARG A 41 5.01 -20.10 13.99
N VAL A 42 4.10 -20.06 14.97
CA VAL A 42 2.70 -19.67 14.77
C VAL A 42 2.18 -18.59 15.72
N ASP A 43 2.98 -18.19 16.68
CA ASP A 43 2.71 -17.00 17.48
C ASP A 43 3.20 -15.72 16.77
N VAL A 44 2.55 -14.62 17.12
CA VAL A 44 2.91 -13.26 16.69
C VAL A 44 3.58 -12.57 17.87
N GLU A 45 4.77 -12.04 17.63
CA GLU A 45 5.42 -11.16 18.60
C GLU A 45 4.67 -9.83 18.62
N ARG A 46 4.27 -9.40 19.81
CA ARG A 46 3.71 -8.07 20.06
C ARG A 46 4.65 -7.27 20.96
N ASN A 47 4.69 -5.97 20.73
CA ASN A 47 5.34 -5.03 21.63
C ASN A 47 4.54 -4.88 22.93
N ALA A 48 5.15 -4.30 23.96
CA ALA A 48 4.49 -4.05 25.24
C ALA A 48 3.24 -3.15 25.13
N ASP A 49 3.16 -2.34 24.08
CA ASP A 49 2.02 -1.49 23.75
C ASP A 49 0.92 -2.20 22.92
N GLY A 50 1.09 -3.51 22.64
CA GLY A 50 0.15 -4.32 21.88
C GLY A 50 0.27 -4.23 20.36
N THR A 51 1.18 -3.39 19.84
CA THR A 51 1.49 -3.33 18.40
C THR A 51 2.27 -4.57 17.93
N LEU A 52 2.38 -4.78 16.62
CA LEU A 52 3.18 -5.87 16.06
C LEU A 52 4.67 -5.59 16.29
N ALA A 53 5.44 -6.60 16.69
CA ALA A 53 6.89 -6.47 16.81
C ALA A 53 7.53 -6.11 15.46
N GLU A 54 8.66 -5.40 15.50
CA GLU A 54 9.33 -4.77 14.34
C GLU A 54 9.44 -5.70 13.13
N ARG A 55 9.89 -6.95 13.30
CA ARG A 55 10.03 -7.94 12.21
C ARG A 55 8.70 -8.36 11.57
N VAL A 56 7.60 -8.32 12.32
CA VAL A 56 6.26 -8.63 11.82
C VAL A 56 5.63 -7.37 11.19
N ALA A 57 5.91 -6.21 11.77
CA ALA A 57 5.52 -4.91 11.21
C ALA A 57 6.21 -4.66 9.85
N GLU A 58 7.50 -4.97 9.70
CA GLU A 58 8.25 -4.86 8.45
C GLU A 58 7.66 -5.72 7.32
N ALA A 59 7.24 -6.95 7.61
CA ALA A 59 6.59 -7.81 6.62
C ALA A 59 5.21 -7.27 6.20
N ALA A 60 4.44 -6.73 7.15
CA ALA A 60 3.17 -6.06 6.87
C ALA A 60 3.37 -4.75 6.09
N GLU A 61 4.42 -4.00 6.41
CA GLU A 61 4.76 -2.74 5.76
C GLU A 61 5.33 -2.98 4.35
N ALA A 62 6.12 -4.03 4.13
CA ALA A 62 6.57 -4.44 2.81
C ALA A 62 5.41 -4.89 1.91
N GLN A 63 4.39 -5.57 2.47
CA GLN A 63 3.16 -5.90 1.74
C GLN A 63 2.36 -4.62 1.37
N ARG A 64 2.34 -3.61 2.24
CA ARG A 64 1.73 -2.30 1.95
C ARG A 64 2.52 -1.49 0.93
N ALA A 65 3.85 -1.53 1.00
CA ALA A 65 4.76 -0.87 0.08
C ALA A 65 4.66 -1.43 -1.35
N GLY A 66 4.43 -2.75 -1.49
CA GLY A 66 4.25 -3.41 -2.79
C GLY A 66 2.97 -3.03 -3.56
N VAL A 67 1.99 -2.41 -2.89
CA VAL A 67 0.75 -1.90 -3.52
C VAL A 67 0.88 -0.42 -3.92
N ALA A 68 2.03 0.21 -3.59
CA ALA A 68 2.17 1.65 -3.43
C ALA A 68 1.17 2.17 -2.39
N MET A 69 1.60 3.08 -1.53
CA MET A 69 0.63 3.90 -0.83
C MET A 69 -0.15 4.68 -1.88
N ARG A 70 -1.34 4.17 -2.27
CA ARG A 70 -2.46 5.01 -2.70
C ARG A 70 -2.43 6.21 -1.78
N LEU A 71 -2.43 7.41 -2.34
CA LEU A 71 -2.26 8.63 -1.55
C LEU A 71 -3.24 8.54 -0.37
N GLN A 72 -2.70 8.49 0.85
CA GLN A 72 -3.49 8.19 2.06
C GLN A 72 -4.70 9.13 2.17
N ASN A 73 -4.55 10.34 1.63
CA ASN A 73 -5.62 11.24 1.25
C ASN A 73 -5.54 11.51 -0.27
N PRO A 74 -6.63 11.29 -1.04
CA PRO A 74 -6.67 11.67 -2.45
C PRO A 74 -6.28 13.12 -2.65
N MET A 75 -5.41 13.40 -3.62
CA MET A 75 -5.00 14.76 -3.93
C MET A 75 -5.87 15.31 -5.06
N ARG A 76 -6.32 16.56 -4.91
CA ARG A 76 -6.95 17.29 -6.01
C ARG A 76 -5.87 18.04 -6.78
N LEU A 77 -5.70 17.69 -8.05
CA LEU A 77 -4.87 18.44 -8.97
C LEU A 77 -5.75 19.45 -9.70
N ALA A 78 -5.27 20.69 -9.83
CA ALA A 78 -5.98 21.76 -10.51
C ALA A 78 -5.03 22.54 -11.41
N LEU A 79 -5.44 22.72 -12.67
CA LEU A 79 -4.86 23.69 -13.59
C LEU A 79 -5.70 24.96 -13.52
N THR A 80 -5.03 26.10 -13.49
CA THR A 80 -5.64 27.43 -13.40
C THR A 80 -4.96 28.39 -14.37
N GLY A 81 -5.67 29.42 -14.83
CA GLY A 81 -5.17 30.36 -15.83
C GLY A 81 -5.79 30.09 -17.18
N ASP A 82 -4.99 30.13 -18.25
CA ASP A 82 -5.49 29.92 -19.62
C ASP A 82 -5.97 28.48 -19.83
N ALA A 83 -5.34 27.50 -19.20
CA ALA A 83 -5.83 26.12 -19.17
C ALA A 83 -6.48 25.84 -17.80
N VAL A 84 -7.73 25.39 -17.82
CA VAL A 84 -8.50 25.08 -16.61
C VAL A 84 -8.89 23.61 -16.62
N GLY A 85 -8.62 22.91 -15.53
CA GLY A 85 -8.98 21.50 -15.38
C GLY A 85 -8.81 21.08 -13.92
N THR A 86 -9.60 20.10 -13.47
CA THR A 86 -9.40 19.53 -12.14
C THR A 86 -9.66 18.04 -12.17
N VAL A 87 -8.86 17.29 -11.40
CA VAL A 87 -9.01 15.85 -11.24
C VAL A 87 -8.61 15.45 -9.83
N SER A 88 -9.24 14.39 -9.31
CA SER A 88 -8.79 13.73 -8.10
C SER A 88 -7.93 12.54 -8.48
N PHE A 89 -6.76 12.42 -7.84
CA PHE A 89 -5.84 11.32 -8.03
C PHE A 89 -5.52 10.66 -6.69
N ASP A 90 -5.75 9.36 -6.61
CA ASP A 90 -5.51 8.54 -5.42
C ASP A 90 -4.44 7.45 -5.64
N GLY A 91 -3.85 7.37 -6.83
CA GLY A 91 -2.82 6.38 -7.17
C GLY A 91 -3.34 4.96 -7.42
N SER A 92 -4.66 4.74 -7.50
CA SER A 92 -5.23 3.40 -7.68
C SER A 92 -5.24 2.88 -9.11
N GLN A 93 -5.34 3.79 -10.08
CA GLN A 93 -5.39 3.51 -11.51
C GLN A 93 -5.03 4.78 -12.28
N ASN A 94 -4.88 4.64 -13.59
CA ASN A 94 -4.72 5.80 -14.48
C ASN A 94 -6.00 6.64 -14.45
N VAL A 95 -5.83 7.97 -14.44
CA VAL A 95 -6.94 8.92 -14.49
C VAL A 95 -6.66 9.94 -15.59
N GLU A 96 -7.67 10.25 -16.39
CA GLU A 96 -7.61 11.29 -17.42
C GLU A 96 -8.13 12.61 -16.84
N MET A 97 -7.45 13.72 -17.15
CA MET A 97 -7.90 15.06 -16.80
C MET A 97 -8.40 15.75 -18.08
N ASN A 98 -9.67 16.15 -18.06
CA ASN A 98 -10.20 17.05 -19.08
C ASN A 98 -9.69 18.47 -18.82
N VAL A 99 -9.11 19.07 -19.84
CA VAL A 99 -8.56 20.43 -19.78
C VAL A 99 -9.34 21.30 -20.77
N SER A 100 -9.89 22.39 -20.25
CA SER A 100 -10.54 23.44 -21.02
C SER A 100 -9.54 24.55 -21.32
N LEU A 101 -9.51 24.99 -22.57
CA LEU A 101 -8.78 26.17 -23.01
C LEU A 101 -9.76 27.34 -23.19
N PRO A 102 -9.27 28.60 -23.28
CA PRO A 102 -10.13 29.74 -23.53
C PRO A 102 -10.77 29.59 -24.91
N ALA A 103 -11.98 30.12 -25.08
CA ALA A 103 -12.61 30.11 -26.39
C ALA A 103 -11.74 30.87 -27.39
N LEU A 104 -11.73 30.44 -28.65
CA LEU A 104 -10.98 31.14 -29.70
C LEU A 104 -11.38 32.62 -29.79
N GLU A 105 -12.65 32.93 -29.55
CA GLU A 105 -13.15 34.31 -29.50
C GLU A 105 -12.49 35.13 -28.39
N ASP A 106 -12.28 34.56 -27.19
CA ASP A 106 -11.60 35.24 -26.10
C ASP A 106 -10.12 35.51 -26.45
N ILE A 107 -9.49 34.57 -27.15
CA ILE A 107 -8.10 34.72 -27.64
C ILE A 107 -8.03 35.85 -28.67
N LEU A 108 -8.97 35.90 -29.62
CA LEU A 108 -9.05 36.95 -30.63
C LEU A 108 -9.26 38.32 -29.99
N ASN A 109 -10.09 38.41 -28.97
CA ASN A 109 -10.33 39.66 -28.25
C ASN A 109 -9.08 40.12 -27.48
N ARG A 110 -8.37 39.21 -26.82
CA ARG A 110 -7.07 39.52 -26.20
C ARG A 110 -6.05 40.02 -27.21
N LEU A 111 -5.97 39.39 -28.39
CA LEU A 111 -5.04 39.79 -29.44
C LEU A 111 -5.33 41.20 -29.95
N LYS A 112 -6.60 41.52 -30.28
CA LYS A 112 -7.01 42.86 -30.70
C LYS A 112 -6.64 43.93 -29.66
N THR A 113 -6.91 43.64 -28.37
CA THR A 113 -6.56 44.58 -27.31
C THR A 113 -5.05 44.84 -27.20
N LEU A 114 -4.21 43.84 -27.51
CA LEU A 114 -2.76 44.00 -27.53
C LEU A 114 -2.29 44.79 -28.76
N GLU A 115 -2.91 44.58 -29.92
CA GLU A 115 -2.62 45.34 -31.14
C GLU A 115 -2.95 46.82 -30.95
N ASP A 116 -4.11 47.13 -30.37
CA ASP A 116 -4.52 48.51 -30.06
C ASP A 116 -3.60 49.17 -29.04
N ALA A 117 -3.18 48.42 -28.01
CA ALA A 117 -2.23 48.90 -27.01
C ALA A 117 -0.84 49.19 -27.62
N SER A 118 -0.40 48.36 -28.57
CA SER A 118 0.87 48.56 -29.28
C SER A 118 0.85 49.79 -30.21
N GLN A 119 -0.30 50.12 -30.79
CA GLN A 119 -0.45 51.28 -31.66
C GLN A 119 -0.52 52.60 -30.88
N ASN A 120 -1.08 52.58 -29.67
CA ASN A 120 -1.18 53.76 -28.79
C ASN A 120 0.06 54.01 -27.92
N GLY A 121 1.01 53.07 -27.86
CA GLY A 121 2.22 53.12 -27.02
C GLY A 121 3.49 53.62 -27.74
N ARG A 122 3.36 54.19 -28.95
CA ARG A 122 4.44 54.82 -29.72
C ARG A 122 4.29 56.33 -29.76
#